data_AF-A0A960EUT6-F1
#
_entry.id   AF-A0A960EUT6-F1
#
_cell.length_a   1.000
_cell.length_b   1.000
_cell.length_c   1.000
_cell.angle_alpha   90.00
_cell.angle_beta   90.00
_cell.angle_gamma   90.00
#
_symmetry.space_group_name_H-M   'P 1'
#
loop_
_entity.id
_entity.type
_entity.pdbx_description
1 polymer ?
#
loop_
_entity_poly.entity_id
_entity_poly.type
_entity_poly.pdbx_seq_one_letter_code
_entity_poly.pdbx_strand_id
1 'polypeptide(L)'
;MGYVMVPVPEEFVQEAMKMVIRLSQGDRFNDWDAEAIAQLFEDMPEMSKAVLSAVARGTLSEEGSVKEDVLARSLEHSIREVREIAREINTHAHDNAFGSVISITTSTETLPNGRTRDDRRFRMEEHVAQWVREAERDEAKRNPNPLLGSGG
;
A
#
# COMPACT_ATOMS: atom_id res chain seq x y z
N MET A 1 5.04 -28.61 -22.21
CA MET A 1 5.63 -28.36 -20.88
C MET A 1 5.38 -29.59 -20.03
N GLY A 2 6.44 -30.22 -19.53
CA GLY A 2 6.34 -31.44 -18.73
C GLY A 2 6.29 -31.11 -17.24
N TYR A 3 5.28 -31.60 -16.53
CA TYR A 3 5.18 -31.45 -15.08
C TYR A 3 6.03 -32.54 -14.41
N VAL A 4 6.88 -32.15 -13.47
CA VAL A 4 7.66 -33.08 -12.62
C VAL A 4 6.93 -33.20 -11.30
N MET A 5 6.38 -34.38 -11.02
CA MET A 5 5.74 -34.68 -9.73
C MET A 5 6.84 -35.08 -8.74
N VAL A 6 7.11 -34.21 -7.76
CA VAL A 6 8.06 -34.49 -6.68
C VAL A 6 7.27 -34.93 -5.44
N PRO A 7 7.56 -36.09 -4.85
CA PRO A 7 6.88 -36.53 -3.63
C PRO A 7 7.28 -35.63 -2.46
N VAL A 8 6.28 -35.11 -1.76
CA VAL A 8 6.46 -34.33 -0.53
C VAL A 8 6.41 -35.30 0.66
N PRO A 9 7.43 -35.31 1.55
CA PRO A 9 7.39 -36.12 2.77
C PRO A 9 6.20 -35.74 3.66
N GLU A 10 5.58 -36.73 4.32
CA GLU A 10 4.33 -36.54 5.08
C GLU A 10 4.43 -35.43 6.14
N GLU A 11 5.58 -35.26 6.79
CA GLU A 11 5.80 -34.18 7.77
C GLU A 11 5.70 -32.76 7.19
N PHE A 12 5.94 -32.60 5.88
CA PHE A 12 5.96 -31.29 5.20
C PHE A 12 4.71 -31.04 4.36
N VAL A 13 3.79 -32.02 4.23
CA VAL A 13 2.57 -31.87 3.40
C VAL A 13 1.76 -30.66 3.81
N GLN A 14 1.61 -30.41 5.12
CA GLN A 14 0.87 -29.25 5.64
C GLN A 14 1.53 -27.91 5.28
N GLU A 15 2.86 -27.85 5.33
CA GLU A 15 3.63 -26.65 5.01
C GLU A 15 3.67 -26.39 3.51
N ALA A 16 3.87 -27.44 2.72
CA ALA A 16 3.79 -27.40 1.26
C ALA A 16 2.38 -26.99 0.79
N MET A 17 1.31 -27.52 1.40
CA MET A 17 -0.05 -27.09 1.08
C MET A 17 -0.29 -25.62 1.45
N LYS A 18 0.20 -25.14 2.60
CA LYS A 18 0.11 -23.72 2.95
C LYS A 18 0.86 -22.83 1.96
N MET A 19 2.02 -23.27 1.50
CA MET A 19 2.82 -22.58 0.48
C MET A 19 2.10 -22.57 -0.86
N VAL A 20 1.54 -23.71 -1.30
CA VAL A 20 0.75 -23.80 -2.54
C VAL A 20 -0.51 -22.94 -2.46
N ILE A 21 -1.22 -22.94 -1.32
CA ILE A 21 -2.38 -22.07 -1.11
C ILE A 21 -1.94 -20.60 -1.19
N ARG A 22 -0.85 -20.23 -0.52
CA ARG A 22 -0.30 -18.86 -0.58
C ARG A 22 0.14 -18.46 -1.99
N LEU A 23 0.74 -19.36 -2.75
CA LEU A 23 1.15 -19.12 -4.15
C LEU A 23 -0.06 -19.05 -5.09
N SER A 24 -1.05 -19.94 -4.91
CA SER A 24 -2.28 -19.99 -5.70
C SER A 24 -3.27 -18.86 -5.39
N GLN A 25 -3.13 -18.20 -4.24
CA GLN A 25 -3.85 -16.96 -3.93
C GLN A 25 -3.30 -15.78 -4.75
N GLY A 26 -2.04 -15.82 -5.19
CA GLY A 26 -1.49 -14.85 -6.13
C GLY A 26 -2.22 -14.84 -7.49
N ASP A 27 -2.77 -15.99 -7.92
CA ASP A 27 -3.52 -16.16 -9.17
C ASP A 27 -5.01 -15.70 -9.07
N ARG A 28 -5.46 -15.20 -7.91
CA ARG A 28 -6.88 -14.82 -7.70
C ARG A 28 -7.14 -13.32 -7.64
N PHE A 29 -6.10 -12.50 -7.62
CA PHE A 29 -6.28 -11.07 -7.55
C PHE A 29 -6.38 -10.49 -8.96
N ASN A 30 -7.34 -9.60 -9.14
CA ASN A 30 -7.38 -8.75 -10.31
C ASN A 30 -6.16 -7.82 -10.28
N ASP A 31 -5.61 -7.54 -11.46
CA ASP A 31 -4.59 -6.52 -11.62
C ASP A 31 -5.19 -5.14 -11.34
N TRP A 32 -4.37 -4.24 -10.78
CA TRP A 32 -4.79 -2.86 -10.60
C TRP A 32 -4.84 -2.16 -11.96
N ASP A 33 -5.88 -1.37 -12.15
CA ASP A 33 -5.98 -0.37 -13.21
C ASP A 33 -6.38 1.00 -12.62
N ALA A 34 -6.37 2.03 -13.47
CA ALA A 34 -6.69 3.39 -13.06
C ALA A 34 -8.13 3.54 -12.55
N GLU A 35 -9.08 2.78 -13.11
CA GLU A 35 -10.49 2.85 -12.74
C GLU A 35 -10.73 2.21 -11.37
N ALA A 36 -10.15 1.04 -11.13
CA ALA A 36 -10.19 0.34 -9.85
C ALA A 36 -9.53 1.14 -8.72
N ILE A 37 -8.41 1.82 -8.98
CA ILE A 37 -7.79 2.70 -7.99
C ILE A 37 -8.62 3.96 -7.75
N ALA A 38 -9.20 4.55 -8.78
CA ALA A 38 -10.08 5.71 -8.60
C ALA A 38 -11.31 5.36 -7.76
N GLN A 39 -11.92 4.20 -8.02
CA GLN A 39 -13.06 3.69 -7.26
C GLN A 39 -12.67 3.39 -5.81
N LEU A 40 -11.55 2.66 -5.59
CA LEU A 40 -11.02 2.42 -4.26
C LEU A 40 -10.82 3.74 -3.52
N PHE A 41 -10.18 4.73 -4.15
CA PHE A 41 -9.92 6.01 -3.54
C PHE A 41 -11.21 6.71 -3.15
N GLU A 42 -12.21 6.76 -4.03
CA GLU A 42 -13.51 7.39 -3.79
C GLU A 42 -14.28 6.75 -2.62
N ASP A 43 -14.25 5.41 -2.51
CA ASP A 43 -14.92 4.64 -1.46
C ASP A 43 -14.27 4.78 -0.07
N MET A 44 -13.01 5.24 -0.02
CA MET A 44 -12.27 5.37 1.23
C MET A 44 -12.68 6.61 2.03
N PRO A 45 -12.68 6.52 3.37
CA PRO A 45 -12.84 7.70 4.22
C PRO A 45 -11.64 8.65 4.06
N GLU A 46 -11.86 9.94 4.38
CA GLU A 46 -10.86 11.01 4.20
C GLU A 46 -9.47 10.68 4.76
N MET A 47 -9.42 10.06 5.94
CA MET A 47 -8.15 9.69 6.56
C MET A 47 -7.42 8.59 5.78
N SER A 48 -8.15 7.63 5.21
CA SER A 48 -7.59 6.59 4.36
C SER A 48 -7.09 7.17 3.03
N LYS A 49 -7.83 8.13 2.44
CA LYS A 49 -7.38 8.92 1.28
C LYS A 49 -6.09 9.68 1.59
N ALA A 50 -6.01 10.34 2.75
CA ALA A 50 -4.81 11.06 3.18
C ALA A 50 -3.59 10.13 3.31
N VAL A 51 -3.77 8.93 3.90
CA VAL A 51 -2.72 7.90 3.98
C VAL A 51 -2.31 7.43 2.58
N LEU A 52 -3.27 7.10 1.71
CA LEU A 52 -3.01 6.70 0.32
C LEU A 52 -2.20 7.76 -0.43
N SER A 53 -2.65 9.01 -0.42
CA SER A 53 -1.98 10.13 -1.10
C SER A 53 -0.60 10.43 -0.53
N ALA A 54 -0.40 10.29 0.79
CA ALA A 54 0.91 10.49 1.40
C ALA A 54 1.89 9.36 1.07
N VAL A 55 1.45 8.09 1.07
CA VAL A 55 2.27 6.95 0.66
C VAL A 55 2.57 7.01 -0.84
N ALA A 56 1.61 7.43 -1.68
CA ALA A 56 1.82 7.61 -3.11
C ALA A 56 2.88 8.68 -3.38
N ARG A 57 2.81 9.84 -2.71
CA ARG A 57 3.85 10.88 -2.78
C ARG A 57 5.22 10.38 -2.33
N GLY A 58 5.28 9.61 -1.24
CA GLY A 58 6.53 9.00 -0.77
C GLY A 58 7.10 7.98 -1.75
N THR A 59 6.23 7.18 -2.38
CA THR A 59 6.60 6.18 -3.39
C THR A 59 7.16 6.84 -4.66
N LEU A 60 6.62 7.99 -5.08
CA LEU A 60 7.09 8.75 -6.23
C LEU A 60 8.28 9.68 -5.92
N SER A 61 8.72 9.74 -4.66
CA SER A 61 9.91 10.49 -4.27
C SER A 61 11.19 9.71 -4.60
N GLU A 62 12.35 10.38 -4.54
CA GLU A 62 13.65 9.74 -4.76
C GLU A 62 13.92 8.56 -3.80
N GLU A 63 13.33 8.56 -2.60
CA GLU A 63 13.48 7.49 -1.61
C GLU A 63 12.60 6.26 -1.94
N GLY A 64 11.61 6.41 -2.83
CA GLY A 64 10.73 5.34 -3.29
C GLY A 64 9.83 4.71 -2.21
N SER A 65 9.77 5.31 -1.03
CA SER A 65 9.03 4.82 0.14
C SER A 65 8.94 5.91 1.22
N VAL A 66 8.05 5.75 2.20
CA VAL A 66 7.91 6.68 3.33
C VAL A 66 8.05 5.93 4.66
N LYS A 67 8.87 6.46 5.58
CA LYS A 67 8.97 5.89 6.93
C LYS A 67 7.67 6.07 7.71
N GLU A 68 7.27 5.04 8.47
CA GLU A 68 5.99 5.07 9.20
C GLU A 68 5.91 6.22 10.22
N ASP A 69 7.02 6.53 10.89
CA ASP A 69 7.08 7.59 11.90
C ASP A 69 7.03 9.00 11.27
N VAL A 70 7.60 9.16 10.08
CA VAL A 70 7.49 10.39 9.29
C VAL A 70 6.05 10.58 8.81
N LEU A 71 5.44 9.52 8.26
CA LEU A 71 4.05 9.55 7.79
C LEU A 71 3.09 9.90 8.94
N ALA A 72 3.20 9.19 10.07
CA ALA A 72 2.38 9.43 11.24
C ALA A 72 2.47 10.88 11.76
N ARG A 73 3.69 11.42 11.85
CA ARG A 73 3.87 12.84 12.22
C ARG A 73 3.25 13.80 11.22
N SER A 74 3.37 13.53 9.91
CA SER A 74 2.82 14.40 8.87
C SER A 74 1.29 14.44 8.86
N LEU A 75 0.65 13.37 9.33
CA LEU A 75 -0.80 13.26 9.43
C LEU A 75 -1.31 13.61 10.84
N GLU A 76 -0.44 14.01 11.77
CA GLU A 76 -0.77 14.27 13.17
C GLU A 76 -1.44 13.09 13.88
N HIS A 77 -1.10 11.88 13.47
CA HIS A 77 -1.63 10.62 14.02
C HIS A 77 -0.54 9.77 14.66
N SER A 78 -0.96 8.79 15.45
CA SER A 78 -0.04 7.79 15.98
C SER A 78 0.40 6.80 14.90
N ILE A 79 1.60 6.24 15.06
CA ILE A 79 2.10 5.16 14.20
C ILE A 79 1.13 3.97 14.19
N ARG A 80 0.47 3.72 15.32
CA ARG A 80 -0.52 2.65 15.46
C ARG A 80 -1.73 2.89 14.54
N GLU A 81 -2.32 4.08 14.60
CA GLU A 81 -3.49 4.44 13.79
C GLU A 81 -3.16 4.37 12.30
N VAL A 82 -2.03 4.93 11.87
CA VAL A 82 -1.61 4.88 10.45
C VAL A 82 -1.44 3.43 9.96
N ARG A 83 -0.93 2.53 10.80
CA ARG A 83 -0.84 1.10 10.45
C ARG A 83 -2.20 0.42 10.40
N GLU A 84 -3.10 0.76 11.33
CA GLU A 84 -4.47 0.25 11.32
C GLU A 84 -5.19 0.69 10.03
N ILE A 85 -5.07 1.96 9.65
CA ILE A 85 -5.60 2.51 8.39
C ILE A 85 -4.99 1.81 7.17
N ALA A 86 -3.66 1.65 7.10
CA ALA A 86 -3.02 0.95 5.99
C ALA A 86 -3.50 -0.52 5.87
N ARG A 87 -3.78 -1.16 7.01
CA ARG A 87 -4.35 -2.51 7.03
C ARG A 87 -5.81 -2.50 6.56
N GLU A 88 -6.61 -1.53 6.95
CA GLU A 88 -8.00 -1.38 6.51
C GLU A 88 -8.08 -1.16 5.01
N ILE A 89 -7.24 -0.29 4.44
CA ILE A 89 -7.12 -0.09 2.98
C ILE A 89 -6.84 -1.41 2.25
N ASN A 90 -5.84 -2.17 2.72
CA ASN A 90 -5.51 -3.45 2.12
C ASN A 90 -6.62 -4.49 2.32
N THR A 91 -7.34 -4.44 3.44
CA THR A 91 -8.49 -5.33 3.69
C THR A 91 -9.60 -5.04 2.69
N HIS A 92 -9.92 -3.75 2.47
CA HIS A 92 -10.88 -3.34 1.47
C HIS A 92 -10.47 -3.77 0.05
N ALA A 93 -9.18 -3.64 -0.30
CA ALA A 93 -8.68 -4.15 -1.58
C ALA A 93 -8.88 -5.67 -1.71
N HIS A 94 -8.55 -6.44 -0.66
CA HIS A 94 -8.74 -7.89 -0.65
C HIS A 94 -10.21 -8.31 -0.76
N ASP A 95 -11.11 -7.59 -0.08
CA ASP A 95 -12.55 -7.86 -0.13
C ASP A 95 -13.12 -7.65 -1.55
N ASN A 96 -12.47 -6.80 -2.35
CA ASN A 96 -12.78 -6.56 -3.77
C ASN A 96 -11.93 -7.42 -4.73
N ALA A 97 -11.27 -8.46 -4.23
CA ALA A 97 -10.40 -9.35 -4.99
C ALA A 97 -9.24 -8.64 -5.71
N PHE A 98 -8.68 -7.59 -5.12
CA PHE A 98 -7.42 -6.98 -5.54
C PHE A 98 -6.29 -7.27 -4.54
N GLY A 99 -5.05 -7.23 -5.03
CA GLY A 99 -3.86 -7.36 -4.19
C GLY A 99 -3.66 -6.16 -3.25
N SER A 100 -2.73 -6.29 -2.30
CA SER A 100 -2.37 -5.20 -1.38
C SER A 100 -1.93 -3.95 -2.15
N VAL A 101 -2.53 -2.80 -1.83
CA VAL A 101 -2.14 -1.50 -2.38
C VAL A 101 -0.91 -0.96 -1.68
N ILE A 102 -0.86 -1.10 -0.35
CA ILE A 102 0.24 -0.61 0.48
C ILE A 102 1.05 -1.80 0.98
N SER A 103 2.32 -1.86 0.60
CA SER A 103 3.30 -2.79 1.13
C SER A 103 4.08 -2.16 2.29
N ILE A 104 4.44 -2.98 3.28
CA ILE A 104 5.32 -2.57 4.39
C ILE A 104 6.64 -3.32 4.22
N THR A 105 7.73 -2.58 4.09
CA THR A 105 9.09 -3.12 4.05
C THR A 105 9.84 -2.70 5.31
N THR A 106 10.68 -3.60 5.82
CA THR A 106 11.63 -3.25 6.90
C THR A 106 12.98 -2.98 6.25
N SER A 107 13.54 -1.81 6.55
CA SER A 107 14.88 -1.40 6.10
C SER A 107 15.76 -1.22 7.32
N THR A 108 16.97 -1.77 7.27
CA THR A 108 17.95 -1.59 8.34
C THR A 108 18.81 -0.37 8.02
N GLU A 109 18.69 0.68 8.83
CA GLU A 109 19.52 1.88 8.73
C GLU A 109 20.69 1.81 9.71
N THR A 110 21.89 2.17 9.25
CA THR A 110 23.06 2.28 10.12
C THR A 110 23.23 3.72 10.57
N LEU A 111 23.14 3.95 11.88
CA LEU A 111 23.31 5.25 12.50
C LEU A 111 24.78 5.68 12.52
N PRO A 112 25.08 6.99 12.64
CA PRO A 112 26.46 7.50 12.69
C PRO A 112 27.35 6.92 13.79
N ASN A 113 26.75 6.34 14.83
CA ASN A 113 27.46 5.67 15.93
C ASN A 113 27.74 4.17 15.65
N GLY A 114 27.49 3.69 14.43
CA GLY A 114 27.68 2.29 14.02
C GLY A 114 26.59 1.33 14.49
N ARG A 115 25.56 1.80 15.21
CA ARG A 115 24.41 0.97 15.58
C ARG A 115 23.44 0.87 14.41
N THR A 116 22.83 -0.30 14.24
CA THR A 116 21.73 -0.47 13.28
C THR A 116 20.38 -0.24 13.95
N ARG A 117 19.43 0.25 13.18
CA ARG A 117 18.02 0.38 13.56
C ARG A 117 17.17 -0.10 12.40
N ASP A 118 16.24 -1.00 12.71
CA ASP A 118 15.22 -1.39 11.75
C ASP A 118 14.12 -0.34 11.73
N ASP A 119 13.94 0.27 10.56
CA ASP A 119 12.88 1.21 10.28
C ASP A 119 11.91 0.60 9.29
N ARG A 120 10.62 0.74 9.59
CA ARG A 120 9.55 0.29 8.69
C ARG A 120 9.17 1.40 7.74
N ARG A 121 8.88 1.01 6.50
CA ARG A 121 8.55 1.91 5.41
C ARG A 121 7.31 1.42 4.67
N PHE A 122 6.41 2.35 4.39
CA PHE A 122 5.30 2.13 3.48
C PHE A 122 5.74 2.40 2.05
N ARG A 123 5.26 1.57 1.13
CA ARG A 123 5.49 1.72 -0.31
C ARG A 123 4.32 1.11 -1.08
N MET A 124 4.01 1.65 -2.25
CA MET A 124 3.14 0.99 -3.22
C MET A 124 3.88 0.78 -4.55
N GLU A 125 3.24 0.10 -5.49
CA GLU A 125 3.78 0.01 -6.84
C GLU A 125 3.72 1.39 -7.53
N GLU A 126 4.70 1.68 -8.38
CA GLU A 126 4.87 3.04 -8.92
C GLU A 126 3.68 3.48 -9.79
N HIS A 127 3.16 2.59 -10.63
CA HIS A 127 1.98 2.87 -11.46
C HIS A 127 0.71 3.05 -10.61
N VAL A 128 0.56 2.28 -9.53
CA VAL A 128 -0.52 2.46 -8.55
C VAL A 128 -0.42 3.84 -7.87
N ALA A 129 0.79 4.27 -7.51
CA ALA A 129 1.01 5.61 -6.94
C ALA A 129 0.61 6.73 -7.92
N GLN A 130 0.87 6.56 -9.21
CA GLN A 130 0.45 7.50 -10.24
C GLN A 130 -1.07 7.59 -10.31
N TRP A 131 -1.78 6.46 -10.34
CA TRP A 131 -3.25 6.44 -10.37
C TRP A 131 -3.88 7.02 -9.10
N VAL A 132 -3.29 6.79 -7.92
CA VAL A 132 -3.75 7.43 -6.67
C VAL A 132 -3.62 8.96 -6.77
N ARG A 133 -2.52 9.48 -7.33
CA ARG A 133 -2.32 10.92 -7.53
C ARG A 133 -3.28 11.52 -8.56
N GLU A 134 -3.62 10.76 -9.59
CA GLU A 134 -4.64 11.14 -10.57
C GLU A 134 -6.03 11.21 -9.92
N ALA A 135 -6.40 10.18 -9.15
CA ALA A 135 -7.66 10.13 -8.40
C ALA A 135 -7.79 11.30 -7.40
N GLU A 136 -6.74 11.59 -6.62
CA GLU A 136 -6.67 12.74 -5.70
C GLU A 136 -6.87 14.07 -6.46
N ARG A 137 -6.19 14.22 -7.60
CA ARG A 137 -6.29 15.44 -8.42
C ARG A 137 -7.68 15.61 -9.02
N ASP A 138 -8.32 14.52 -9.43
CA ASP A 138 -9.65 14.55 -10.01
C ASP A 138 -10.73 14.80 -8.95
N GLU A 139 -10.59 14.26 -7.75
CA GLU A 139 -11.43 14.62 -6.61
C GLU A 139 -11.29 16.11 -6.24
N ALA A 140 -10.05 16.62 -6.20
CA ALA A 140 -9.79 18.04 -5.92
C ALA A 140 -10.39 18.99 -6.98
N LYS A 141 -10.50 18.55 -8.24
CA LYS A 141 -11.21 19.30 -9.30
C LYS A 141 -12.73 19.25 -9.12
N ARG A 142 -13.28 18.11 -8.68
CA ARG A 142 -14.73 17.94 -8.44
C ARG A 142 -15.20 18.74 -7.23
N ASN A 143 -14.36 18.83 -6.19
CA ASN A 143 -14.62 19.58 -4.97
C ASN A 143 -13.60 20.73 -4.82
N PRO A 144 -13.69 21.79 -5.66
CA PRO A 144 -12.79 22.92 -5.56
C PRO A 144 -12.98 23.59 -4.20
N ASN A 145 -11.90 23.66 -3.43
CA ASN A 145 -11.91 24.25 -2.11
C ASN A 145 -12.43 25.70 -2.18
N PRO A 146 -13.53 26.06 -1.49
CA PRO A 146 -14.14 27.39 -1.59
C PRO A 146 -13.22 28.53 -1.14
N LEU A 147 -12.13 28.23 -0.43
CA LEU A 147 -11.12 29.20 0.01
C LEU A 147 -10.08 29.57 -1.06
N LEU A 148 -10.03 28.84 -2.19
CA LEU A 148 -9.15 29.14 -3.32
C LEU A 148 -9.91 29.77 -4.51
N GLY A 149 -11.24 29.92 -4.40
CA GLY A 149 -12.13 30.35 -5.49
C GLY A 149 -12.58 31.83 -5.45
N SER A 150 -12.05 32.65 -4.55
CA SER A 150 -12.42 34.08 -4.43
C SER A 150 -11.19 34.98 -4.37
N GLY A 151 -10.45 35.00 -5.48
CA GLY A 151 -9.45 36.01 -5.80
C GLY A 151 -9.72 36.57 -7.19
N GLY A 152 -10.86 37.28 -7.33
CA GLY A 152 -11.16 38.14 -8.47
C GLY A 152 -10.94 39.60 -8.11
#